data_AF-A0A520CNB1-F1
#
_entry.id   AF-A0A520CNB1-F1
#
_cell.length_a   1.000
_cell.length_b   1.000
_cell.length_c   1.000
_cell.angle_alpha   90.00
_cell.angle_beta   90.00
_cell.angle_gamma   90.00
#
_symmetry.space_group_name_H-M   'P 1'
#
loop_
_entity.id
_entity.type
_entity.pdbx_description
1 polymer ?
#
loop_
_entity_poly.entity_id
_entity_poly.type
_entity_poly.pdbx_seq_one_letter_code
_entity_poly.pdbx_strand_id
1 'polypeptide(L)'
;MTPCRGALADILTAMDNASRGTARPNPARLLAVSKTRSPDEIAALAEGGQRAFGENYVQEAIPKIDALHGLGLEWHLIGHLQSNKADLAARAFDWVQSVDRTKLARALAR
;
A
#
# COMPACT_ATOMS: atom_id res chain seq x y z
N MET A 1 9.86 -5.25 -22.29
CA MET A 1 9.27 -4.02 -21.73
C MET A 1 8.20 -4.47 -20.74
N THR A 2 8.48 -4.42 -19.44
CA THR A 2 7.55 -4.90 -18.41
C THR A 2 6.33 -3.97 -18.39
N PRO A 3 5.09 -4.47 -18.62
CA PRO A 3 3.91 -3.64 -18.85
C PRO A 3 3.59 -2.67 -17.68
N CYS A 4 4.09 -2.95 -16.48
CA CYS A 4 3.86 -2.13 -15.29
C CYS A 4 4.51 -0.73 -15.33
N ARG A 5 5.65 -0.53 -16.02
CA ARG A 5 6.34 0.77 -16.01
C ARG A 5 5.60 1.86 -16.80
N GLY A 6 4.99 1.51 -17.94
CA GLY A 6 4.19 2.46 -18.73
C GLY A 6 2.96 2.93 -17.96
N ALA A 7 2.23 1.98 -17.36
CA ALA A 7 1.02 2.28 -16.59
C ALA A 7 1.27 3.23 -15.40
N LEU A 8 2.40 3.09 -14.69
CA LEU A 8 2.72 3.97 -13.56
C LEU A 8 2.93 5.42 -14.02
N ALA A 9 3.70 5.63 -15.09
CA ALA A 9 3.96 6.98 -15.62
C ALA A 9 2.67 7.67 -16.09
N ASP A 10 1.79 6.92 -16.76
CA ASP A 10 0.49 7.42 -17.22
C ASP A 10 -0.41 7.86 -16.04
N ILE A 11 -0.47 7.04 -14.98
CA ILE A 11 -1.25 7.36 -13.77
C ILE A 11 -0.69 8.60 -13.07
N LEU A 12 0.63 8.69 -12.90
CA LEU A 12 1.27 9.85 -12.26
C LEU A 12 1.00 11.14 -13.05
N THR A 13 1.05 11.06 -14.39
CA THR A 13 0.72 12.19 -15.28
C THR A 13 -0.75 12.60 -15.13
N ALA A 14 -1.67 11.63 -15.07
CA ALA A 14 -3.09 11.89 -14.88
C ALA A 14 -3.38 12.55 -13.52
N MET A 15 -2.74 12.09 -12.45
CA MET A 15 -2.86 12.68 -11.11
C MET A 15 -2.37 14.14 -11.08
N ASP A 16 -1.22 14.40 -11.68
CA ASP A 16 -0.62 15.73 -11.77
C ASP A 16 -1.52 16.72 -12.56
N ASN A 17 -2.09 16.27 -13.68
CA ASN A 17 -3.09 17.02 -14.43
C ASN A 17 -4.34 17.34 -13.60
N ALA A 18 -4.86 16.37 -12.85
CA ALA A 18 -6.03 16.56 -11.99
C ALA A 18 -5.75 17.52 -10.81
N SER A 19 -4.54 17.47 -10.24
CA SER A 19 -4.10 18.37 -9.17
C SER A 19 -4.03 19.83 -9.63
N ARG A 20 -3.46 20.09 -10.82
CA ARG A 20 -3.40 21.45 -11.41
C ARG A 20 -4.77 22.10 -11.55
N GLY A 21 -5.82 21.32 -11.85
CA GLY A 21 -7.17 21.84 -12.01
C GLY A 21 -7.88 22.25 -10.71
N THR A 22 -7.31 21.98 -9.53
CA THR A 22 -8.02 22.13 -8.23
C THR A 22 -7.30 23.00 -7.19
N ALA A 23 -6.19 23.66 -7.55
CA ALA A 23 -5.40 24.54 -6.65
C ALA A 23 -5.12 23.94 -5.25
N ARG A 24 -4.96 22.60 -5.17
CA ARG A 24 -4.72 21.92 -3.90
C ARG A 24 -3.25 22.06 -3.47
N PRO A 25 -2.98 22.44 -2.21
CA PRO A 25 -1.62 22.72 -1.74
C PRO A 25 -0.74 21.47 -1.61
N ASN A 26 -1.35 20.28 -1.47
CA ASN A 26 -0.62 19.01 -1.39
C ASN A 26 -1.01 18.08 -2.56
N PRO A 27 -0.02 17.54 -3.30
CA PRO A 27 -0.29 16.54 -4.32
C PRO A 27 -0.81 15.25 -3.67
N ALA A 28 -1.76 14.60 -4.34
CA ALA A 28 -2.25 13.30 -3.90
C ALA A 28 -1.11 12.26 -3.98
N ARG A 29 -1.06 11.33 -3.01
CA ARG A 29 -0.13 10.19 -3.03
C ARG A 29 -0.80 9.00 -3.71
N LEU A 30 -0.07 8.31 -4.58
CA LEU A 30 -0.53 7.07 -5.21
C LEU A 30 -0.28 5.88 -4.28
N LEU A 31 -1.33 5.12 -3.97
CA LEU A 31 -1.26 3.83 -3.30
C LEU A 31 -1.55 2.72 -4.30
N ALA A 32 -0.54 1.90 -4.62
CA ALA A 32 -0.70 0.80 -5.57
C ALA A 32 -1.28 -0.44 -4.89
N VAL A 33 -2.45 -0.90 -5.30
CA VAL A 33 -3.08 -2.10 -4.72
C VAL A 33 -2.43 -3.36 -5.30
N SER A 34 -1.79 -4.15 -4.45
CA SER A 34 -0.97 -5.31 -4.82
C SER A 34 -1.53 -6.66 -4.39
N LYS A 35 -2.78 -6.70 -3.91
CA LYS A 35 -3.48 -7.97 -3.69
C LYS A 35 -3.48 -8.80 -4.98
N THR A 36 -3.29 -10.10 -4.84
CA THR A 36 -3.11 -11.10 -5.91
C THR A 36 -1.89 -10.90 -6.81
N ARG A 37 -0.94 -10.01 -6.46
CA ARG A 37 0.31 -9.82 -7.20
C ARG A 37 1.47 -10.49 -6.49
N SER A 38 2.40 -11.02 -7.27
CA SER A 38 3.63 -11.64 -6.79
C SER A 38 4.63 -10.60 -6.26
N PRO A 39 5.57 -10.99 -5.37
CA PRO A 39 6.67 -10.11 -4.95
C PRO A 39 7.47 -9.53 -6.12
N ASP A 40 7.71 -10.32 -7.17
CA ASP A 40 8.46 -9.87 -8.35
C ASP A 40 7.73 -8.76 -9.13
N GLU A 41 6.40 -8.87 -9.28
CA GLU A 41 5.58 -7.80 -9.88
C GLU A 41 5.64 -6.51 -9.06
N ILE A 42 5.62 -6.63 -7.72
CA ILE A 42 5.72 -5.50 -6.79
C ILE A 42 7.10 -4.86 -6.86
N ALA A 43 8.17 -5.67 -6.85
CA ALA A 43 9.54 -5.21 -6.99
C ALA A 43 9.74 -4.44 -8.31
N ALA A 44 9.23 -4.99 -9.43
CA ALA A 44 9.31 -4.34 -10.73
C ALA A 44 8.60 -2.97 -10.76
N LEU A 45 7.46 -2.84 -10.07
CA LEU A 45 6.76 -1.55 -9.93
C LEU A 45 7.51 -0.60 -8.98
N ALA A 46 8.14 -1.13 -7.93
CA ALA A 46 8.95 -0.37 -7.00
C ALA A 46 10.22 0.22 -7.63
N GLU A 47 10.88 -0.53 -8.53
CA GLU A 47 11.96 0.01 -9.37
C GLU A 47 11.48 1.10 -10.33
N GLY A 48 10.17 1.16 -10.60
CA GLY A 48 9.51 2.25 -11.32
C GLY A 48 9.31 3.52 -10.48
N GLY A 49 9.64 3.49 -9.20
CA GLY A 49 9.50 4.61 -8.26
C GLY A 49 8.28 4.51 -7.34
N GLN A 50 7.41 3.51 -7.50
CA GLN A 50 6.30 3.30 -6.59
C GLN A 50 6.81 2.87 -5.21
N ARG A 51 6.33 3.51 -4.14
CA ARG A 51 6.79 3.21 -2.76
C ARG A 51 5.71 2.67 -1.85
N ALA A 52 4.46 3.09 -2.03
CA ALA A 52 3.35 2.71 -1.17
C ALA A 52 2.50 1.61 -1.81
N PHE A 53 2.25 0.53 -1.06
CA PHE A 53 1.50 -0.64 -1.53
C PHE A 53 0.35 -0.98 -0.60
N GLY A 54 -0.80 -1.32 -1.18
CA GLY A 54 -2.04 -1.65 -0.48
C GLY A 54 -2.38 -3.12 -0.57
N GLU A 55 -2.58 -3.76 0.57
CA GLU A 55 -3.00 -5.17 0.68
C GLU A 55 -4.35 -5.29 1.40
N ASN A 56 -5.13 -6.30 1.03
CA ASN A 56 -6.43 -6.57 1.65
C ASN A 56 -6.34 -7.55 2.81
N TYR A 57 -5.39 -8.49 2.78
CA TYR A 57 -5.34 -9.62 3.69
C TYR A 57 -3.96 -9.74 4.33
N VAL A 58 -3.91 -9.67 5.66
CA VAL A 58 -2.66 -9.77 6.45
C VAL A 58 -1.84 -11.02 6.08
N GLN A 59 -2.50 -12.17 5.92
CA GLN A 59 -1.84 -13.44 5.63
C GLN A 59 -1.21 -13.48 4.24
N GLU A 60 -1.79 -12.78 3.27
CA GLU A 60 -1.23 -12.66 1.91
C GLU A 60 -0.08 -11.65 1.88
N ALA A 61 -0.16 -10.60 2.71
CA ALA A 61 0.81 -9.53 2.74
C ALA A 61 2.13 -9.91 3.40
N ILE A 62 2.12 -10.66 4.51
CA ILE A 62 3.34 -10.97 5.28
C ILE A 62 4.44 -11.59 4.41
N PRO A 63 4.20 -12.64 3.61
CA PRO A 63 5.25 -13.20 2.75
C PRO A 63 5.81 -12.18 1.75
N LYS A 64 5.00 -11.23 1.28
CA LYS A 64 5.44 -10.16 0.36
C LYS A 64 6.28 -9.11 1.09
N ILE A 65 5.83 -8.70 2.27
CA ILE A 65 6.53 -7.74 3.13
C ILE A 65 7.92 -8.30 3.47
N ASP A 66 7.99 -9.56 3.91
CA ASP A 66 9.25 -10.22 4.27
C ASP A 66 10.18 -10.33 3.05
N ALA A 67 9.66 -10.79 1.90
CA ALA A 67 10.45 -10.92 0.67
C ALA A 67 10.99 -9.58 0.15
N LEU A 68 10.30 -8.47 0.43
CA LEU A 68 10.61 -7.14 -0.11
C LEU A 68 11.12 -6.16 0.96
N HIS A 69 11.39 -6.64 2.18
CA HIS A 69 11.81 -5.81 3.31
C HIS A 69 13.03 -4.94 2.99
N GLY A 70 13.97 -5.46 2.18
CA GLY A 70 15.17 -4.73 1.76
C GLY A 70 14.91 -3.52 0.85
N LEU A 71 13.70 -3.35 0.29
CA LEU A 71 13.38 -2.27 -0.64
C LEU A 71 12.82 -1.01 0.04
N GLY A 72 12.53 -1.07 1.36
CA GLY A 72 11.99 0.06 2.13
C GLY A 72 10.65 0.58 1.60
N LEU A 73 9.72 -0.33 1.32
CA LEU A 73 8.37 0.00 0.84
C LEU A 73 7.44 0.31 2.01
N GLU A 74 6.44 1.17 1.76
CA GLU A 74 5.37 1.51 2.72
C GLU A 74 4.17 0.60 2.48
N TRP A 75 3.74 -0.13 3.51
CA TRP A 75 2.67 -1.12 3.43
C TRP A 75 1.41 -0.66 4.15
N HIS A 76 0.29 -0.68 3.41
CA HIS A 76 -1.02 -0.27 3.89
C HIS A 76 -1.98 -1.46 3.88
N LEU A 77 -2.56 -1.77 5.04
CA LEU A 77 -3.71 -2.66 5.11
C LEU A 77 -4.98 -1.85 4.81
N ILE A 78 -5.56 -2.08 3.63
CA ILE A 78 -6.78 -1.40 3.17
C ILE A 78 -8.03 -2.29 3.26
N GLY A 79 -7.85 -3.59 3.48
CA GLY A 79 -8.95 -4.54 3.71
C GLY A 79 -9.41 -4.57 5.17
N HIS A 80 -10.57 -5.18 5.41
CA HIS A 80 -11.14 -5.29 6.76
C HIS A 80 -10.22 -6.08 7.70
N LEU A 81 -9.94 -5.53 8.88
CA LEU A 81 -9.08 -6.15 9.88
C LEU A 81 -9.90 -6.81 11.00
N GLN A 82 -9.77 -8.12 11.09
CA GLN A 82 -10.29 -8.90 12.22
C GLN A 82 -9.45 -8.62 13.47
N SER A 83 -10.08 -8.43 14.62
CA SER A 83 -9.37 -8.05 15.86
C SER A 83 -8.30 -9.04 16.32
N ASN A 84 -8.46 -10.34 16.02
CA ASN A 84 -7.47 -11.37 16.34
C ASN A 84 -6.20 -11.28 15.48
N LYS A 85 -6.22 -10.53 14.38
CA LYS A 85 -5.07 -10.27 13.51
C LYS A 85 -4.44 -8.90 13.76
N ALA A 86 -4.91 -8.15 14.76
CA ALA A 86 -4.47 -6.78 15.01
C ALA A 86 -3.00 -6.67 15.42
N ASP A 87 -2.51 -7.51 16.33
CA ASP A 87 -1.09 -7.52 16.75
C ASP A 87 -0.18 -7.80 15.55
N LEU A 88 -0.54 -8.79 14.73
CA LEU A 88 0.22 -9.12 13.54
C LEU A 88 0.21 -7.97 12.51
N ALA A 89 -0.94 -7.33 12.31
CA ALA A 89 -1.04 -6.17 11.43
C ALA A 89 -0.21 -4.97 11.93
N ALA A 90 -0.24 -4.71 13.25
CA ALA A 90 0.52 -3.62 13.86
C ALA A 90 2.04 -3.78 13.74
N ARG A 91 2.53 -5.04 13.68
CA ARG A 91 3.95 -5.33 13.50
C ARG A 91 4.41 -5.30 12.04
N ALA A 92 3.51 -5.64 11.11
CA ALA A 92 3.87 -5.85 9.71
C ALA A 92 3.57 -4.65 8.79
N PHE A 93 2.58 -3.82 9.12
CA PHE A 93 2.13 -2.72 8.26
C PHE A 93 2.46 -1.35 8.86
N ASP A 94 2.80 -0.40 7.99
CA ASP A 94 2.97 1.01 8.35
C ASP A 94 1.61 1.69 8.59
N TRP A 95 0.58 1.27 7.84
CA TRP A 95 -0.76 1.85 7.92
C TRP A 95 -1.85 0.80 7.99
N VAL A 96 -2.88 1.06 8.81
CA VAL A 96 -4.17 0.37 8.76
C VAL A 96 -5.24 1.40 8.42
N GLN A 97 -5.78 1.34 7.21
CA GLN A 97 -6.75 2.33 6.70
C GLN A 97 -8.21 1.92 6.93
N SER A 98 -8.43 0.71 7.48
CA SER A 98 -9.76 0.13 7.70
C SER A 98 -10.23 0.18 9.16
N VAL A 99 -9.67 1.10 9.97
CA VAL A 99 -10.08 1.25 11.37
C VAL A 99 -11.48 1.86 11.47
N ASP A 100 -12.47 1.02 11.75
CA ASP A 100 -13.89 1.38 11.75
C ASP A 100 -14.53 1.44 13.15
N ARG A 101 -13.81 0.98 14.19
CA ARG A 101 -14.34 0.87 15.56
C ARG A 101 -13.27 1.01 16.63
N THR A 102 -13.63 1.58 17.77
CA THR A 102 -12.71 1.81 18.91
C THR A 102 -12.06 0.53 19.42
N LYS A 103 -12.78 -0.61 19.41
CA LYS A 103 -12.21 -1.91 19.80
C LYS A 103 -11.02 -2.31 18.93
N LEU A 104 -11.06 -1.99 17.64
CA LEU A 104 -9.98 -2.30 16.70
C LEU A 104 -8.77 -1.40 16.94
N ALA A 105 -8.99 -0.09 17.11
CA ALA A 105 -7.92 0.86 17.46
C ALA A 105 -7.19 0.44 18.76
N ARG A 106 -7.93 0.04 19.79
CA ARG A 106 -7.35 -0.50 21.05
C ARG A 106 -6.60 -1.81 20.86
N ALA A 107 -6.95 -2.62 19.88
CA ALA A 107 -6.26 -3.88 19.60
C ALA A 107 -4.94 -3.63 18.86
N LEU A 108 -4.88 -2.59 18.01
CA LEU A 108 -3.67 -2.16 17.30
C LEU A 108 -2.67 -1.41 18.20
N ALA A 109 -3.16 -0.74 19.25
CA ALA A 109 -2.35 0.05 20.16
C ALA A 109 -1.72 -0.76 21.33
N ARG A 110 -1.77 -2.09 21.28
CA ARG A 110 -1.17 -2.99 22.28
C ARG A 110 0.22 -3.38 21.86
#